data_AF-A0AAX3WTD9-F1
#
_entry.id   AF-A0AAX3WTD9-F1
#
_cell.length_a   1.000
_cell.length_b   1.000
_cell.length_c   1.000
_cell.angle_alpha   90.00
_cell.angle_beta   90.00
_cell.angle_gamma   90.00
#
_symmetry.space_group_name_H-M   'P 1'
#
loop_
_entity.id
_entity.type
_entity.pdbx_description
1 polymer ?
#
loop_
_entity_poly.entity_id
_entity_poly.type
_entity_poly.pdbx_seq_one_letter_code
_entity_poly.pdbx_strand_id
1 'polypeptide(L)'
;MRRYIFTAISILLLIVTFFMFGYDPTKWYGKFYNFLSIFTPFVLGGLGILSAIFGIKGDIRKVLIVLNAFLMILFLGVYLIRIFGFQKL
;
A
#
# COMPACT_ATOMS: atom_id res chain seq x y z
N MET A 1 -19.73 -15.83 -5.79
CA MET A 1 -19.01 -15.77 -4.50
C MET A 1 -17.54 -15.37 -4.65
N ARG A 2 -16.74 -16.00 -5.51
CA ARG A 2 -15.28 -15.75 -5.64
C ARG A 2 -14.85 -14.29 -5.89
N ARG A 3 -15.63 -13.50 -6.66
CA ARG A 3 -15.34 -12.08 -6.94
C ARG A 3 -15.47 -11.18 -5.71
N TYR A 4 -16.38 -11.51 -4.80
CA TYR A 4 -16.57 -10.77 -3.54
C TYR A 4 -15.39 -10.96 -2.60
N ILE A 5 -14.79 -12.16 -2.59
CA ILE A 5 -13.60 -12.47 -1.79
C ILE A 5 -12.40 -11.62 -2.25
N PHE A 6 -12.13 -11.55 -3.56
CA PHE A 6 -11.05 -10.71 -4.09
C PHE A 6 -11.25 -9.22 -3.81
N THR A 7 -12.49 -8.77 -3.83
CA THR A 7 -12.82 -7.38 -3.49
C THR A 7 -12.62 -7.11 -2.00
N ALA A 8 -13.04 -8.02 -1.13
CA ALA A 8 -12.80 -7.95 0.31
C ALA A 8 -11.30 -7.98 0.66
N ILE A 9 -10.51 -8.82 -0.01
CA ILE A 9 -9.05 -8.85 0.13
C ILE A 9 -8.44 -7.51 -0.29
N SER A 10 -8.89 -6.92 -1.39
CA SER A 10 -8.40 -5.60 -1.83
C SER A 10 -8.71 -4.50 -0.81
N ILE A 11 -9.91 -4.52 -0.21
CA ILE A 11 -10.30 -3.58 0.86
C ILE A 11 -9.44 -3.80 2.11
N LEU A 12 -9.22 -5.04 2.53
CA LEU A 12 -8.36 -5.36 3.67
C LEU A 12 -6.92 -4.88 3.45
N LEU A 13 -6.37 -5.14 2.27
CA LEU A 13 -5.03 -4.66 1.89
C LEU A 13 -4.96 -3.13 1.90
N LEU A 14 -6.00 -2.46 1.41
CA LEU A 14 -6.09 -1.00 1.44
C LEU A 14 -6.08 -0.47 2.88
N ILE A 15 -6.89 -1.05 3.76
CA ILE A 15 -6.96 -0.67 5.18
C ILE A 15 -5.62 -0.88 5.88
N VAL A 16 -4.97 -2.02 5.66
CA VAL A 16 -3.64 -2.30 6.23
C VAL A 16 -2.61 -1.30 5.73
N THR A 17 -2.60 -1.02 4.42
CA THR A 17 -1.67 -0.04 3.82
C THR A 17 -1.92 1.38 4.36
N PHE A 18 -3.18 1.73 4.61
CA PHE A 18 -3.54 3.00 5.23
C PHE A 18 -3.08 3.09 6.70
N PHE A 19 -3.30 2.05 7.50
CA PHE A 19 -2.82 2.04 8.89
C PHE A 19 -1.29 2.07 8.99
N MET A 20 -0.57 1.48 8.03
CA MET A 20 0.89 1.60 7.94
C MET A 20 1.37 3.04 7.75
N PHE A 21 0.55 3.91 7.16
CA PHE A 21 0.89 5.32 6.97
C PHE A 21 0.73 6.12 8.27
N GLY A 22 -0.30 5.81 9.07
CA GLY A 22 -0.58 6.49 10.35
C GLY A 22 0.25 5.97 11.53
N TYR A 23 0.81 4.76 11.43
CA TYR A 23 1.65 4.19 12.47
C TYR A 23 3.12 4.55 12.25
N ASP A 24 3.86 4.75 13.35
CA ASP A 24 5.26 5.17 13.34
C ASP A 24 6.11 4.28 12.42
N PRO A 25 6.59 4.81 11.28
CA PRO A 25 7.33 4.04 10.27
C PRO A 25 8.76 3.74 10.72
N THR A 26 9.13 4.00 11.97
CA THR A 26 10.38 3.49 12.54
C THR A 26 10.16 2.23 13.38
N LYS A 27 8.97 2.09 14.00
CA LYS A 27 8.62 0.93 14.85
C LYS A 27 8.20 -0.29 14.05
N TRP A 28 7.63 -0.10 12.87
CA TRP A 28 7.31 -1.20 11.94
C TRP A 28 8.54 -1.75 11.20
N TYR A 29 9.66 -1.02 11.20
CA TYR A 29 10.76 -1.15 10.25
C TYR A 29 12.07 -1.62 10.91
N GLY A 30 12.00 -2.66 11.75
CA GLY A 30 13.13 -3.18 12.51
C GLY A 30 14.44 -3.32 11.69
N LYS A 31 15.59 -3.13 12.37
CA LYS A 31 16.95 -2.95 11.80
C LYS A 31 17.38 -3.96 10.72
N PHE A 32 16.86 -5.20 10.71
CA PHE A 32 17.23 -6.24 9.74
C PHE A 32 16.34 -6.30 8.47
N TYR A 33 15.15 -5.70 8.51
CA TYR A 33 14.17 -5.72 7.41
C TYR A 33 14.01 -4.38 6.71
N ASN A 34 14.82 -3.37 7.05
CA ASN A 34 14.63 -1.99 6.64
C ASN A 34 14.48 -1.80 5.11
N PHE A 35 15.12 -2.65 4.29
CA PHE A 35 14.97 -2.63 2.83
C PHE A 35 13.61 -3.19 2.38
N LEU A 36 13.23 -4.41 2.81
CA LEU A 36 11.94 -5.05 2.47
C LEU A 36 10.74 -4.32 3.09
N SER A 37 10.90 -3.77 4.31
CA SER A 37 9.87 -3.01 5.03
C SER A 37 9.47 -1.73 4.30
N ILE A 38 10.40 -1.06 3.61
CA ILE A 38 10.12 0.11 2.77
C ILE A 38 9.30 -0.25 1.53
N PHE A 39 9.59 -1.40 0.92
CA PHE A 39 8.83 -1.87 -0.24
C PHE A 39 7.49 -2.51 0.15
N THR A 40 7.27 -2.86 1.41
CA THR A 40 6.05 -3.52 1.89
C THR A 40 4.76 -2.79 1.51
N PRO A 41 4.60 -1.48 1.73
CA PRO A 41 3.39 -0.76 1.28
C PRO A 41 3.22 -0.75 -0.25
N PHE A 42 4.29 -0.79 -1.02
CA PHE A 42 4.21 -0.90 -2.49
C PHE A 42 3.79 -2.30 -2.94
N VAL A 43 4.31 -3.34 -2.28
CA VAL A 43 3.92 -4.73 -2.55
C VAL A 43 2.46 -4.95 -2.16
N LEU A 44 2.02 -4.45 -0.99
CA LEU A 44 0.64 -4.55 -0.53
C LEU A 44 -0.31 -3.74 -1.43
N GLY A 45 0.05 -2.52 -1.81
CA GLY A 45 -0.73 -1.71 -2.76
C GLY A 45 -0.83 -2.37 -4.13
N GLY A 46 0.28 -2.93 -4.65
CA GLY A 46 0.30 -3.68 -5.90
C GLY A 46 -0.56 -4.94 -5.87
N LEU A 47 -0.49 -5.73 -4.79
CA LEU A 47 -1.38 -6.86 -4.56
C LEU A 47 -2.85 -6.42 -4.41
N GLY A 48 -3.10 -5.27 -3.79
CA GLY A 48 -4.41 -4.65 -3.66
C GLY A 48 -5.02 -4.31 -5.02
N ILE A 49 -4.23 -3.75 -5.94
CA ILE A 49 -4.62 -3.46 -7.32
C ILE A 49 -4.87 -4.75 -8.10
N LEU A 50 -3.96 -5.73 -8.03
CA LEU A 50 -4.13 -7.03 -8.69
C LEU A 50 -5.41 -7.73 -8.21
N SER A 51 -5.65 -7.75 -6.90
CA SER A 51 -6.88 -8.30 -6.33
C SER A 51 -8.13 -7.52 -6.77
N ALA A 52 -8.05 -6.19 -6.87
CA ALA A 52 -9.15 -5.38 -7.40
C ALA A 52 -9.45 -5.71 -8.88
N ILE A 53 -8.44 -5.94 -9.71
CA ILE A 53 -8.60 -6.30 -11.13
C ILE A 53 -9.40 -7.60 -11.30
N PHE A 54 -9.12 -8.61 -10.47
CA PHE A 54 -9.84 -9.88 -10.45
C PHE A 54 -11.15 -9.86 -9.62
N GLY A 55 -11.45 -8.72 -8.98
CA GLY A 55 -12.62 -8.50 -8.15
C GLY A 55 -13.93 -8.24 -8.91
N ILE A 56 -14.88 -7.62 -8.23
CA ILE A 56 -16.20 -7.31 -8.80
C ILE A 56 -16.05 -6.35 -9.99
N LYS A 57 -16.73 -6.66 -11.11
CA LYS A 57 -16.78 -5.77 -12.28
C LYS A 57 -17.73 -4.61 -12.02
N GLY A 58 -17.34 -3.39 -12.38
CA GLY A 58 -18.14 -2.17 -12.20
C GLY A 58 -17.29 -1.00 -11.68
N ASP A 59 -17.96 0.07 -11.24
CA ASP A 59 -17.27 1.28 -10.77
C ASP A 59 -16.52 1.07 -9.45
N ILE A 60 -16.98 0.14 -8.61
CA ILE A 60 -16.29 -0.28 -7.37
C ILE A 60 -14.85 -0.73 -7.66
N ARG A 61 -14.61 -1.40 -8.80
CA ARG A 61 -13.27 -1.80 -9.23
C ARG A 61 -12.37 -0.61 -9.45
N LYS A 62 -12.87 0.40 -10.17
CA LYS A 62 -12.10 1.59 -10.53
C LYS A 62 -11.72 2.36 -9.26
N VAL A 63 -12.68 2.52 -8.35
CA VAL A 63 -12.47 3.18 -7.05
C VAL A 63 -11.37 2.46 -6.25
N LEU A 64 -11.42 1.14 -6.14
CA LEU A 64 -10.41 0.37 -5.42
C LEU A 64 -9.01 0.48 -6.03
N ILE A 65 -8.91 0.46 -7.37
CA ILE A 65 -7.62 0.63 -8.06
C ILE A 65 -7.07 2.04 -7.80
N VAL A 66 -7.91 3.07 -7.94
CA VAL A 66 -7.50 4.47 -7.72
C VAL A 66 -7.07 4.70 -6.28
N LEU A 67 -7.79 4.16 -5.29
CA LEU A 67 -7.44 4.30 -3.88
C LEU A 67 -6.12 3.58 -3.53
N ASN A 68 -5.91 2.35 -4.03
CA ASN A 68 -4.63 1.66 -3.82
C ASN A 68 -3.47 2.40 -4.51
N ALA A 69 -3.68 2.89 -5.73
CA ALA A 69 -2.67 3.68 -6.45
C ALA A 69 -2.35 5.00 -5.73
N PHE A 70 -3.37 5.68 -5.20
CA PHE A 70 -3.21 6.90 -4.41
C PHE A 70 -2.34 6.66 -3.17
N LEU A 71 -2.59 5.58 -2.43
CA LEU A 71 -1.75 5.21 -1.29
C LEU A 71 -0.31 4.91 -1.70
N MET A 72 -0.09 4.19 -2.81
CA MET A 72 1.26 3.94 -3.32
C MET A 72 2.00 5.26 -3.65
N ILE A 73 1.31 6.27 -4.20
CA ILE A 73 1.92 7.59 -4.48
C ILE A 73 2.29 8.30 -3.18
N LEU A 74 1.45 8.24 -2.14
CA LEU A 74 1.78 8.82 -0.84
C LEU A 74 3.04 8.17 -0.22
N PHE A 75 3.13 6.84 -0.29
CA PHE A 75 4.31 6.11 0.16
C PHE A 75 5.55 6.41 -0.69
N LEU A 76 5.40 6.67 -2.00
CA LEU A 76 6.48 7.17 -2.85
C LEU A 76 7.01 8.52 -2.36
N GLY A 77 6.11 9.44 -1.99
CA GLY A 77 6.49 10.72 -1.40
C GLY A 77 7.30 10.56 -0.12
N VAL A 78 6.84 9.73 0.82
CA VAL A 78 7.56 9.42 2.07
C VAL A 78 8.92 8.77 1.79
N TYR A 79 8.99 7.87 0.82
CA TYR A 79 10.24 7.23 0.41
C TYR A 79 11.25 8.22 -0.15
N LEU A 80 10.81 9.11 -1.05
CA LEU A 80 11.65 10.16 -1.61
C LEU A 80 12.14 11.12 -0.52
N ILE A 81 11.28 11.52 0.41
CA ILE A 81 11.68 12.35 1.57
C ILE A 81 12.69 11.61 2.44
N ARG A 82 12.54 10.30 2.64
CA ARG A 82 13.50 9.52 3.43
C ARG A 82 14.88 9.43 2.76
N ILE A 83 14.94 9.27 1.44
CA ILE A 83 16.20 9.16 0.69
C ILE A 83 16.87 10.52 0.50
N PHE A 84 16.12 11.51 0.02
CA PHE A 84 16.64 12.82 -0.34
C PHE A 84 16.65 13.81 0.81
N GLY A 85 15.78 13.64 1.82
CA GLY A 85 15.67 14.54 2.96
C GLY A 85 16.64 14.27 4.11
N PHE A 86 17.26 13.09 4.19
CA PHE A 86 18.19 12.71 5.28
C PHE A 86 19.66 12.61 4.87
N GLN A 87 20.07 13.20 3.73
CA GLN A 87 21.50 13.39 3.41
C GLN A 87 22.14 14.61 4.09
N LYS A 88 21.39 15.36 4.93
CA LYS A 88 21.92 16.42 5.77
C LYS A 88 21.51 16.20 7.23
N LEU A 89 22.32 15.47 7.98
CA LEU A 89 22.56 15.75 9.39
C LEU A 89 24.03 15.53 9.69
#